data_AF-A0A972MRI4-F1
#
_entry.id   AF-A0A972MRI4-F1
#
_cell.length_a   1.000
_cell.length_b   1.000
_cell.length_c   1.000
_cell.angle_alpha   90.00
_cell.angle_beta   90.00
_cell.angle_gamma   90.00
#
_symmetry.space_group_name_H-M   'P 1'
#
loop_
_entity.id
_entity.type
_entity.pdbx_description
1 polymer ?
#
loop_
_entity_poly.entity_id
_entity_poly.type
_entity_poly.pdbx_seq_one_letter_code
_entity_poly.pdbx_strand_id
1 'polypeptide(L)'
;MIILGHPNIPTPTLIGIKSKEEIANTPPDSVVRFDFDFELLRYCQENSIPCAVDIQEPAQAVYANALGAAFLLCSLPLAKKIQAIADHYLFDAKVIASLDERLIDKAIEAGVDGVLVTNYRR
;
A
#
# COMPACT_ATOMS: atom_id res chain seq x y z
N MET A 1 -10.45 9.61 -1.66
CA MET A 1 -9.11 9.25 -2.16
C MET A 1 -8.08 9.52 -1.07
N ILE A 2 -7.15 8.60 -0.85
CA ILE A 2 -6.04 8.68 0.11
C ILE A 2 -4.81 9.25 -0.62
N ILE A 3 -4.02 10.12 0.01
CA ILE A 3 -2.81 10.71 -0.58
C ILE A 3 -1.63 10.51 0.38
N LEU A 4 -0.81 9.50 0.13
CA LEU A 4 0.38 9.17 0.93
C LEU A 4 1.63 9.88 0.36
N GLY A 5 2.57 10.24 1.24
CA GLY A 5 3.91 10.72 0.84
C GLY A 5 3.97 12.19 0.39
N HIS A 6 2.88 12.95 0.52
CA HIS A 6 2.86 14.37 0.21
C HIS A 6 3.24 15.21 1.45
N PRO A 7 4.17 16.18 1.36
CA PRO A 7 4.75 16.86 2.52
C PRO A 7 3.76 17.72 3.34
N ASN A 8 2.68 18.20 2.70
CA ASN A 8 1.68 19.04 3.35
C ASN A 8 0.40 18.29 3.75
N ILE A 9 0.33 16.97 3.53
CA ILE A 9 -0.86 16.16 3.86
C ILE A 9 -0.46 15.19 4.97
N PRO A 10 -1.02 15.31 6.19
CA PRO A 10 -0.75 14.39 7.27
C PRO A 10 -1.21 12.97 6.91
N THR A 11 -0.28 12.03 6.87
CA THR A 11 -0.56 10.61 6.63
C THR A 11 0.36 9.73 7.46
N PRO A 12 0.00 8.45 7.69
CA PRO A 12 0.92 7.50 8.30
C PRO A 12 2.23 7.43 7.51
N THR A 13 3.34 7.36 8.24
CA THR A 13 4.65 7.20 7.64
C THR A 13 4.84 5.76 7.19
N LEU A 14 5.18 5.56 5.92
CA LEU A 14 5.53 4.25 5.39
C LEU A 14 7.03 3.98 5.65
N ILE A 15 7.34 2.96 6.45
CA ILE A 15 8.73 2.58 6.76
C ILE A 15 9.08 1.30 6.02
N GLY A 16 10.02 1.40 5.08
CA GLY A 16 10.52 0.26 4.33
C GLY A 16 11.29 -0.70 5.25
N ILE A 17 10.92 -1.98 5.22
CA ILE A 17 11.61 -3.07 5.94
C ILE A 17 11.93 -4.21 4.97
N LYS A 18 12.91 -5.05 5.34
CA LYS A 18 13.21 -6.30 4.60
C LYS A 18 13.07 -7.55 5.44
N SER A 19 12.87 -7.40 6.74
CA SER A 19 12.85 -8.51 7.69
C SER A 19 11.99 -8.17 8.91
N LYS A 20 11.53 -9.20 9.62
CA LYS A 20 10.70 -9.02 10.83
C LYS A 20 11.48 -8.36 11.97
N GLU A 21 12.79 -8.56 12.00
CA GLU A 21 13.69 -7.98 13.00
C GLU A 21 13.73 -6.45 12.91
N GLU A 22 13.56 -5.89 11.71
CA GLU A 22 13.53 -4.44 11.50
C GLU A 22 12.26 -3.77 12.07
N ILE A 23 11.15 -4.53 12.20
CA ILE A 23 9.87 -4.02 12.72
C ILE A 23 10.05 -3.43 14.13
N ALA A 24 10.87 -4.06 14.98
CA ALA A 24 11.12 -3.60 16.34
C ALA A 24 11.73 -2.18 16.42
N ASN A 25 12.33 -1.71 15.32
CA ASN A 25 12.94 -0.39 15.21
C ASN A 25 12.03 0.63 14.50
N THR A 26 10.78 0.26 14.19
CA THR A 26 9.82 1.15 13.55
C THR A 26 9.01 1.94 14.58
N PRO A 27 8.65 3.21 14.31
CA PRO A 27 7.80 3.98 15.21
C PRO A 27 6.41 3.31 15.39
N PRO A 28 5.80 3.38 16.59
CA PRO A 28 4.49 2.77 16.85
C PRO A 28 3.36 3.23 15.91
N ASP A 29 3.38 4.49 15.48
CA ASP A 29 2.36 5.09 14.61
C ASP A 29 2.70 4.97 13.11
N SER A 30 3.65 4.11 12.76
CA SER A 30 4.07 3.88 11.37
C SER A 30 3.36 2.68 10.75
N VAL A 31 3.37 2.65 9.42
CA VAL A 31 2.93 1.49 8.64
C VAL A 31 4.17 0.88 8.01
N VAL A 32 4.42 -0.39 8.27
CA VAL A 32 5.58 -1.07 7.68
C VAL A 32 5.32 -1.36 6.21
N ARG A 33 6.33 -1.17 5.37
CA ARG A 33 6.25 -1.34 3.92
C ARG A 33 7.26 -2.37 3.45
N PHE A 34 6.84 -3.33 2.64
CA PHE A 34 7.71 -4.35 2.08
C PHE A 34 7.14 -4.92 0.76
N ASP A 35 8.02 -5.55 -0.04
CA ASP A 35 7.62 -6.33 -1.21
C ASP A 35 6.80 -7.55 -0.78
N PHE A 36 5.85 -8.00 -1.60
CA PHE A 36 5.01 -9.15 -1.27
C PHE A 36 5.80 -10.35 -0.72
N ASP A 37 5.54 -10.68 0.54
CA ASP A 37 6.17 -11.76 1.29
C ASP A 37 5.16 -12.36 2.27
N PHE A 38 4.93 -13.67 2.18
CA PHE A 38 3.93 -14.36 3.00
C PHE A 38 4.32 -14.40 4.48
N GLU A 39 5.60 -14.55 4.80
CA GLU A 39 6.05 -14.64 6.20
C GLU A 39 5.88 -13.29 6.89
N LEU A 40 6.27 -12.20 6.23
CA LEU A 40 6.09 -10.85 6.76
C LEU A 40 4.61 -10.47 6.88
N LEU A 41 3.78 -10.80 5.88
CA LEU A 41 2.34 -10.57 5.94
C LEU A 41 1.69 -11.28 7.12
N ARG A 42 1.98 -12.57 7.30
CA ARG A 42 1.45 -13.36 8.42
C ARG A 42 1.92 -12.83 9.76
N TYR A 43 3.21 -12.48 9.87
CA TYR A 43 3.74 -11.89 11.08
C TYR A 43 3.02 -10.58 11.43
N CYS A 44 2.79 -9.72 10.44
CA CYS A 44 2.05 -8.48 10.64
C CYS A 44 0.61 -8.74 11.08
N GLN A 45 -0.09 -9.68 10.44
CA GLN A 45 -1.45 -10.06 10.80
C GLN A 45 -1.55 -10.58 12.24
N GLU A 46 -0.70 -11.54 12.61
CA GLU A 46 -0.70 -12.20 13.92
C GLU A 46 -0.41 -11.21 15.06
N ASN A 47 0.35 -10.14 14.78
CA ASN A 47 0.74 -9.11 15.74
C ASN A 47 -0.04 -7.79 15.58
N SER A 48 -1.07 -7.76 14.73
CA SER A 48 -1.86 -6.54 14.45
C SER A 48 -1.02 -5.32 14.03
N ILE A 49 0.05 -5.56 13.26
CA ILE A 49 0.94 -4.52 12.74
C ILE A 49 0.38 -4.04 11.39
N PRO A 50 0.05 -2.74 11.24
CA PRO A 50 -0.39 -2.20 9.95
C PRO A 50 0.72 -2.29 8.90
N CYS A 51 0.40 -2.86 7.73
CA CYS A 51 1.37 -2.97 6.64
C CYS A 51 0.84 -2.45 5.29
N ALA A 52 1.79 -2.00 4.47
CA ALA A 52 1.61 -1.63 3.08
C ALA A 52 2.48 -2.57 2.22
N VAL A 53 1.89 -3.22 1.23
CA VAL A 53 2.59 -4.24 0.45
C VAL A 53 2.77 -3.79 -0.99
N ASP A 54 4.02 -3.80 -1.47
CA ASP A 54 4.33 -3.62 -2.88
C ASP A 54 4.00 -4.89 -3.66
N ILE A 55 3.02 -4.81 -4.55
CA ILE A 55 2.51 -5.94 -5.34
C ILE A 55 2.75 -5.73 -6.83
N GLN A 56 2.96 -6.84 -7.53
CA GLN A 56 3.30 -6.89 -8.96
C GLN A 56 2.23 -7.58 -9.81
N GLU A 57 1.26 -8.26 -9.19
CA GLU A 57 0.18 -8.94 -9.89
C GLU A 57 -1.11 -9.05 -9.06
N PRO A 58 -2.28 -9.28 -9.70
CA PRO A 58 -3.56 -9.35 -8.99
C PRO A 58 -3.66 -10.44 -7.92
N ALA A 59 -2.98 -11.59 -8.11
CA ALA A 59 -3.02 -12.67 -7.13
C ALA A 59 -2.41 -12.23 -5.78
N GLN A 60 -1.29 -11.50 -5.81
CA GLN A 60 -0.67 -10.93 -4.62
C GLN A 60 -1.61 -9.97 -3.89
N ALA A 61 -2.42 -9.20 -4.63
CA ALA A 61 -3.43 -8.30 -4.08
C ALA A 61 -4.48 -9.06 -3.24
N VAL A 62 -4.99 -10.17 -3.80
CA VAL A 62 -5.98 -11.02 -3.12
C VAL A 62 -5.39 -11.61 -1.84
N TYR A 63 -4.15 -12.15 -1.92
CA TYR A 63 -3.48 -12.74 -0.77
C TYR A 63 -3.15 -11.72 0.32
N ALA A 64 -2.61 -10.56 -0.06
CA ALA A 64 -2.28 -9.50 0.88
C ALA A 64 -3.53 -8.95 1.57
N ASN A 65 -4.65 -8.77 0.84
CA ASN A 65 -5.93 -8.40 1.44
C ASN A 65 -6.41 -9.47 2.44
N ALA A 66 -6.38 -10.75 2.07
CA ALA A 66 -6.77 -11.84 2.96
C ALA A 66 -5.88 -11.95 4.23
N LEU A 67 -4.65 -11.47 4.15
CA LEU A 67 -3.69 -11.40 5.26
C LEU A 67 -3.70 -10.04 5.98
N GLY A 68 -4.71 -9.20 5.73
CA GLY A 68 -4.94 -7.97 6.50
C GLY A 68 -4.04 -6.80 6.14
N ALA A 69 -3.47 -6.75 4.93
CA ALA A 69 -2.73 -5.57 4.49
C ALA A 69 -3.64 -4.33 4.47
N ALA A 70 -3.14 -3.20 4.96
CA ALA A 70 -3.89 -1.95 4.96
C ALA A 70 -3.85 -1.27 3.59
N PHE A 71 -2.68 -1.34 2.92
CA PHE A 71 -2.46 -0.71 1.61
C PHE A 71 -1.82 -1.68 0.61
N LEU A 72 -2.33 -1.67 -0.61
CA LEU A 72 -1.80 -2.41 -1.75
C LEU A 72 -1.13 -1.41 -2.70
N LEU A 73 0.21 -1.35 -2.66
CA LEU A 73 1.00 -0.41 -3.43
C LEU A 73 1.37 -1.02 -4.77
N CYS A 74 1.06 -0.35 -5.88
CA CYS A 74 1.45 -0.82 -7.20
C CYS A 74 1.51 0.30 -8.24
N SER A 75 1.93 -0.03 -9.47
CA SER A 75 1.87 0.91 -10.59
C SER A 75 0.43 1.28 -10.93
N LEU A 76 0.20 2.50 -11.43
CA LEU A 76 -1.15 2.95 -11.81
C LEU A 76 -1.91 2.00 -12.77
N PRO A 77 -1.28 1.44 -13.84
CA PRO A 77 -1.97 0.49 -14.71
C PRO A 77 -2.43 -0.78 -13.98
N LEU A 78 -1.66 -1.24 -12.99
CA LEU A 78 -2.02 -2.39 -12.18
C LEU A 78 -3.09 -2.02 -11.14
N ALA A 79 -2.94 -0.87 -10.47
CA ALA A 79 -3.89 -0.35 -9.50
C ALA A 79 -5.30 -0.27 -10.09
N LYS A 80 -5.45 0.23 -11.32
CA LYS A 80 -6.75 0.27 -12.02
C LYS A 80 -7.40 -1.12 -12.15
N LYS A 81 -6.61 -2.16 -12.46
CA LYS A 81 -7.12 -3.53 -12.57
C LYS A 81 -7.51 -4.08 -11.21
N ILE A 82 -6.68 -3.81 -10.19
CA ILE A 82 -6.89 -4.30 -8.84
C ILE A 82 -8.08 -3.60 -8.18
N GLN A 83 -8.32 -2.31 -8.44
CA GLN A 83 -9.49 -1.60 -7.93
C GLN A 83 -10.79 -2.28 -8.36
N ALA A 84 -10.91 -2.68 -9.63
CA ALA A 84 -12.10 -3.40 -10.10
C ALA A 84 -12.32 -4.74 -9.37
N ILE A 85 -11.23 -5.43 -9.01
CA ILE A 85 -11.27 -6.67 -8.21
C ILE A 85 -11.67 -6.33 -6.77
N ALA A 86 -11.05 -5.31 -6.19
CA ALA A 86 -11.29 -4.84 -4.82
C ALA A 86 -12.75 -4.41 -4.62
N ASP A 87 -13.34 -3.70 -5.58
CA ASP A 87 -14.74 -3.28 -5.53
C ASP A 87 -15.70 -4.48 -5.64
N HIS A 88 -15.35 -5.47 -6.48
CA HIS A 88 -16.18 -6.67 -6.67
C HIS A 88 -16.16 -7.60 -5.45
N TYR A 89 -14.97 -7.81 -4.87
CA TYR A 89 -14.76 -8.70 -3.73
C TYR A 89 -14.78 -7.96 -2.38
N LEU A 90 -15.06 -6.66 -2.38
CA LEU A 90 -15.14 -5.81 -1.19
C LEU A 90 -13.87 -5.89 -0.32
N PHE A 91 -12.71 -5.61 -0.91
CA PHE A 91 -11.45 -5.61 -0.17
C PHE A 91 -11.48 -4.58 0.97
N ASP A 92 -10.93 -4.98 2.12
CA ASP A 92 -10.66 -4.07 3.23
C ASP A 92 -9.45 -3.19 2.94
N ALA A 93 -8.43 -3.78 2.30
CA ALA A 93 -7.21 -3.12 1.88
C ALA A 93 -7.49 -2.02 0.84
N LYS A 94 -6.76 -0.90 0.91
CA LYS A 94 -6.88 0.21 -0.04
C LYS A 94 -5.89 0.08 -1.18
N VAL A 95 -6.37 0.26 -2.41
CA VAL A 95 -5.54 0.17 -3.62
C VAL A 95 -4.87 1.52 -3.89
N ILE A 96 -3.54 1.57 -3.74
CA ILE A 96 -2.76 2.81 -3.81
C ILE A 96 -1.82 2.78 -5.02
N ALA A 97 -2.02 3.71 -5.95
CA ALA A 97 -1.14 3.86 -7.12
C ALA A 97 0.12 4.67 -6.75
N SER A 98 1.30 4.09 -6.97
CA SER A 98 2.58 4.81 -6.84
C SER A 98 2.89 5.59 -8.11
N LEU A 99 2.95 6.92 -8.01
CA LEU A 99 3.13 7.82 -9.17
C LEU A 99 3.72 9.18 -8.79
N ASP A 100 4.18 9.91 -9.80
CA ASP A 100 4.54 11.31 -9.68
C ASP A 100 3.28 12.16 -9.54
N GLU A 101 3.29 13.17 -8.66
CA GLU A 101 2.15 14.04 -8.38
C GLU A 101 1.47 14.61 -9.63
N ARG A 102 2.25 14.92 -10.67
CA ARG A 102 1.74 15.46 -11.94
C ARG A 102 0.80 14.51 -12.67
N LEU A 103 0.72 13.25 -12.25
CA LEU A 103 -0.13 12.21 -12.81
C LEU A 103 -1.36 11.90 -11.95
N ILE A 104 -1.65 12.70 -10.92
CA ILE A 104 -2.82 12.50 -10.05
C ILE A 104 -4.13 12.49 -10.85
N ASP A 105 -4.27 13.33 -11.88
CA ASP A 105 -5.46 13.32 -12.74
C ASP A 105 -5.72 11.95 -13.36
N LYS A 106 -4.66 11.23 -13.76
CA LYS A 106 -4.78 9.85 -14.27
C LYS A 106 -5.22 8.87 -13.20
N ALA A 107 -4.88 9.11 -11.94
CA ALA A 107 -5.34 8.31 -10.81
C ALA A 107 -6.83 8.53 -10.53
N ILE A 108 -7.28 9.79 -10.61
CA ILE A 108 -8.70 10.15 -10.50
C ILE A 108 -9.50 9.46 -11.60
N GLU A 109 -9.05 9.53 -12.85
CA GLU A 109 -9.68 8.83 -13.98
C GLU A 109 -9.68 7.30 -13.83
N ALA A 110 -8.67 6.75 -13.14
CA ALA A 110 -8.58 5.33 -12.86
C ALA A 110 -9.49 4.87 -11.71
N GLY A 111 -10.03 5.80 -10.91
CA GLY A 111 -10.93 5.50 -9.81
C GLY A 111 -10.28 4.77 -8.63
N VAL A 112 -8.96 4.87 -8.46
CA VAL A 112 -8.24 4.16 -7.37
C VAL A 112 -8.49 4.79 -6.01
N ASP A 113 -8.42 3.99 -4.94
CA ASP A 113 -8.63 4.46 -3.56
C ASP A 113 -7.65 5.57 -3.16
N GLY A 114 -6.42 5.56 -3.71
CA GLY A 114 -5.42 6.56 -3.38
C GLY A 114 -4.15 6.52 -4.21
N VAL A 115 -3.23 7.42 -3.86
CA VAL A 115 -1.89 7.51 -4.45
C VAL A 115 -0.80 7.58 -3.40
N LEU A 116 0.37 7.05 -3.76
CA LEU A 116 1.62 7.32 -3.09
C LEU A 116 2.47 8.20 -4.00
N VAL A 117 2.69 9.44 -3.57
CA VAL A 117 3.45 10.42 -4.35
C VAL A 117 4.95 10.16 -4.22
N THR A 118 5.65 9.96 -5.33
CA THR A 118 7.05 9.48 -5.31
C THR A 118 8.11 10.55 -5.57
N ASN A 119 7.72 11.72 -6.07
CA ASN A 119 8.62 12.82 -6.45
C ASN A 119 8.96 13.80 -5.31
N TYR A 120 8.47 13.57 -4.10
CA TYR A 120 8.78 14.37 -2.90
C TYR A 120 9.89 13.77 -2.03
N ARG A 121 10.73 12.88 -2.57
CA ARG A 121 11.83 12.28 -1.80
C ARG A 121 12.73 13.39 -1.22
N ARG A 122 12.75 13.45 0.11
CA ARG A 122 13.85 14.03 0.89
C ARG A 122 15.08 13.12 0.81
#